data_AF-A0A1N5WPD5-F1
#
_entry.id   AF-A0A1N5WPD5-F1
#
_cell.length_a   1.000
_cell.length_b   1.000
_cell.length_c   1.000
_cell.angle_alpha   90.00
_cell.angle_beta   90.00
_cell.angle_gamma   90.00
#
_symmetry.space_group_name_H-M   'P 1'
#
loop_
_entity.id
_entity.type
_entity.pdbx_description
1 polymer ?
#
loop_
_entity_poly.entity_id
_entity_poly.type
_entity_poly.pdbx_seq_one_letter_code
_entity_poly.pdbx_strand_id
1 'polypeptide(L)'
;MLTEADDGALVTLAVGQTAALRVTGPEGAPEPEVSSDAVLLIRLLNVTGSGAREWEIRAVRPGESRLSVPRAEGAPVVITLQVR
;
A
#
# COMPACT_ATOMS: atom_id res chain seq x y z
N MET A 1 10.02 -1.48 -2.64
CA MET A 1 8.82 -2.34 -2.64
C MET A 1 8.40 -2.49 -1.19
N LEU A 2 7.14 -2.24 -0.88
CA LEU A 2 6.54 -2.43 0.44
C LEU A 2 5.76 -3.74 0.46
N THR A 3 5.67 -4.34 1.63
CA THR A 3 5.04 -5.63 1.90
C THR A 3 4.39 -5.63 3.28
N GLU A 4 3.70 -6.71 3.62
CA GLU A 4 3.11 -6.91 4.95
C GLU A 4 4.15 -6.98 6.09
N ALA A 5 5.42 -7.20 5.75
CA ALA A 5 6.54 -7.22 6.71
C ALA A 5 6.98 -5.81 7.13
N ASP A 6 6.56 -4.77 6.41
CA ASP A 6 6.87 -3.37 6.71
C ASP A 6 5.90 -2.76 7.75
N ASP A 7 5.23 -3.60 8.54
CA ASP A 7 4.30 -3.19 9.59
C ASP A 7 4.96 -2.22 10.59
N GLY A 8 4.33 -1.07 10.82
CA GLY A 8 4.83 0.01 11.66
C GLY A 8 5.91 0.89 11.02
N ALA A 9 6.30 0.65 9.76
CA ALA A 9 7.33 1.46 9.10
C ALA A 9 6.86 2.87 8.77
N LEU A 10 7.81 3.81 8.76
CA LEU A 10 7.65 5.16 8.22
C LEU A 10 8.40 5.26 6.89
N VAL A 11 7.65 5.48 5.80
CA VAL A 11 8.18 5.60 4.45
C VAL A 11 8.04 7.04 3.99
N THR A 12 9.15 7.65 3.58
CA THR A 12 9.14 9.01 3.04
C THR A 12 9.13 8.98 1.52
N LEU A 13 8.19 9.73 0.92
CA LEU A 13 8.05 9.89 -0.53
C LEU A 13 8.14 11.38 -0.88
N ALA A 14 8.74 11.69 -2.03
CA ALA A 14 8.61 13.02 -2.64
C ALA A 14 7.30 13.10 -3.42
N VAL A 15 6.67 14.28 -3.53
CA VAL A 15 5.55 14.49 -4.46
C VAL A 15 5.94 14.07 -5.87
N GLY A 16 5.09 13.27 -6.53
CA GLY A 16 5.34 12.67 -7.85
C GLY A 16 6.12 11.36 -7.81
N GLN A 17 6.67 10.95 -6.66
CA GLN A 17 7.33 9.66 -6.51
C GLN A 17 6.31 8.53 -6.43
N THR A 18 6.68 7.38 -6.97
CA THR A 18 5.92 6.14 -6.86
C THR A 18 6.66 5.11 -6.01
N ALA A 19 5.91 4.29 -5.28
CA ALA A 19 6.37 3.05 -4.67
C ALA A 19 5.44 1.92 -5.10
N ALA A 20 5.88 0.67 -4.92
CA ALA A 20 5.04 -0.50 -5.15
C ALA A 20 4.73 -1.17 -3.81
N LEU A 21 3.50 -1.65 -3.67
CA LEU A 21 3.04 -2.51 -2.57
C LEU A 21 2.71 -3.88 -3.14
N ARG A 22 3.23 -4.92 -2.48
CA ARG A 22 2.89 -6.31 -2.76
C ARG A 22 2.23 -6.93 -1.53
N VAL A 23 1.03 -7.48 -1.71
CA VAL A 23 0.26 -8.14 -0.64
C VAL A 23 0.03 -9.59 -1.03
N THR A 24 0.27 -10.50 -0.08
CA THR A 24 0.03 -11.93 -0.28
C THR A 24 -1.46 -12.22 -0.11
N GLY A 25 -2.02 -13.07 -0.96
CA GLY A 25 -3.39 -13.52 -0.79
C GLY A 25 -4.13 -13.77 -2.10
N PRO A 26 -5.28 -14.44 -2.03
CA PRO A 26 -6.07 -14.75 -3.21
C PRO A 26 -6.69 -13.48 -3.82
N GLU A 27 -7.04 -13.59 -5.10
CA GLU A 27 -7.90 -12.62 -5.76
C GLU A 27 -9.24 -12.49 -5.01
N GLY A 28 -9.76 -11.26 -4.87
CA GLY A 28 -11.00 -10.99 -4.14
C GLY A 28 -10.88 -10.88 -2.61
N ALA A 29 -9.69 -11.10 -2.02
CA ALA A 29 -9.45 -10.73 -0.64
C ALA A 29 -9.59 -9.21 -0.43
N PRO A 30 -9.87 -8.72 0.80
CA PRO A 30 -9.97 -7.29 1.07
C PRO A 30 -8.76 -6.50 0.53
N GLU A 31 -9.03 -5.29 0.05
CA GLU A 31 -8.00 -4.43 -0.55
C GLU A 31 -7.35 -3.52 0.49
N PRO A 32 -6.09 -3.09 0.29
CA PRO A 32 -5.48 -2.06 1.11
C PRO A 32 -6.17 -0.70 0.91
N GLU A 33 -6.11 0.12 1.94
CA GLU A 33 -6.72 1.46 1.95
C GLU A 33 -5.73 2.51 2.44
N VAL A 34 -5.92 3.76 2.03
CA VAL A 34 -5.14 4.91 2.49
C VAL A 34 -6.05 5.91 3.22
N SER A 35 -5.58 6.44 4.35
CA SER A 35 -6.39 7.32 5.20
C SER A 35 -6.48 8.77 4.71
N SER A 36 -5.70 9.15 3.70
CA SER A 36 -5.68 10.50 3.14
C SER A 36 -5.37 10.48 1.64
N ASP A 37 -5.77 11.56 0.98
CA ASP A 37 -5.51 11.86 -0.43
C ASP A 37 -4.10 12.42 -0.69
N ALA A 38 -3.18 12.38 0.28
CA ALA A 38 -1.75 12.66 0.06
C ALA A 38 -1.12 11.64 -0.90
N VAL A 39 -1.73 10.46 -0.97
CA VAL A 39 -1.29 9.31 -1.76
C VAL A 39 -2.48 8.71 -2.49
N LEU A 40 -2.27 8.27 -3.73
CA LEU A 40 -3.19 7.41 -4.46
C LEU A 40 -2.69 5.97 -4.43
N LEU A 41 -3.62 5.03 -4.27
CA LEU A 41 -3.36 3.60 -4.37
C LEU A 41 -4.02 3.07 -5.64
N ILE A 42 -3.22 2.56 -6.58
CA ILE A 42 -3.66 2.13 -7.90
C ILE A 42 -3.41 0.64 -8.02
N ARG A 43 -4.47 -0.15 -8.15
CA ARG A 43 -4.36 -1.61 -8.29
C ARG A 43 -3.71 -1.99 -9.60
N LEU A 44 -2.68 -2.83 -9.55
CA LEU A 44 -2.03 -3.41 -10.72
C LEU A 44 -2.64 -4.78 -10.99
N LEU A 45 -3.28 -4.94 -12.15
CA LEU A 45 -3.88 -6.22 -12.55
C LEU A 45 -2.78 -7.22 -12.91
N ASN A 46 -2.66 -8.26 -12.10
CA ASN A 46 -1.69 -9.33 -12.34
C ASN A 46 -2.38 -10.50 -13.06
N VAL A 47 -2.24 -10.55 -14.39
CA VAL A 47 -2.96 -11.52 -15.25
C VAL A 47 -2.45 -12.97 -15.11
N THR A 48 -1.37 -13.20 -14.37
CA THR A 48 -0.69 -14.51 -14.27
C THR A 48 -1.04 -15.30 -13.01
N GLY A 49 -1.86 -14.78 -12.10
CA GLY A 49 -2.34 -15.53 -10.92
C GLY A 49 -1.24 -15.92 -9.93
N SER A 50 -0.32 -14.99 -9.63
CA SER A 50 0.92 -15.26 -8.86
C SER A 50 0.74 -15.53 -7.34
N GLY A 51 -0.50 -15.61 -6.85
CA GLY A 51 -0.79 -15.70 -5.40
C GLY A 51 -0.50 -14.41 -4.61
N ALA A 52 -0.13 -13.35 -5.33
CA ALA A 52 0.10 -12.02 -4.78
C ALA A 52 -0.61 -10.96 -5.64
N ARG A 53 -1.03 -9.89 -4.97
CA ARG A 53 -1.68 -8.72 -5.56
C ARG A 53 -0.75 -7.53 -5.39
N GLU A 54 -0.73 -6.63 -6.37
CA GLU A 54 0.19 -5.50 -6.38
C GLU A 54 -0.55 -4.18 -6.60
N TRP A 55 -0.02 -3.12 -6.00
CA TRP A 55 -0.50 -1.75 -6.16
C TRP A 55 0.67 -0.81 -6.40
N GLU A 56 0.46 0.18 -7.25
CA GLU A 56 1.27 1.38 -7.29
C GLU A 56 0.76 2.36 -6.23
N ILE A 57 1.68 2.85 -5.41
CA ILE A 57 1.48 3.94 -4.46
C ILE A 57 2.05 5.19 -5.12
N ARG A 58 1.23 6.22 -5.34
CA ARG A 58 1.65 7.48 -5.95
C ARG A 58 1.48 8.63 -4.98
N ALA A 59 2.57 9.30 -4.62
CA ALA A 59 2.54 10.50 -3.81
C ALA A 59 2.04 11.69 -4.66
N VAL A 60 0.95 12.33 -4.25
CA VAL A 60 0.28 13.37 -5.06
C VAL A 60 0.32 14.76 -4.43
N ARG A 61 0.38 14.85 -3.10
CA ARG A 61 0.55 16.13 -2.40
C ARG A 61 1.21 15.93 -1.04
N PRO A 62 1.87 16.96 -0.47
CA PRO A 62 2.46 16.88 0.86
C PRO A 62 1.43 16.50 1.92
N GLY A 63 1.84 15.67 2.89
CA GLY A 63 0.98 15.21 3.97
C GLY A 63 1.34 13.82 4.47
N GLU A 64 0.73 13.42 5.58
CA GLU A 64 0.82 12.06 6.10
C GLU A 64 -0.38 11.24 5.64
N SER A 65 -0.15 9.97 5.30
CA SER A 65 -1.21 8.99 5.00
C SER A 65 -0.87 7.67 5.68
N ARG A 66 -1.86 7.02 6.31
CA ARG A 66 -1.72 5.64 6.79
C ARG A 66 -2.21 4.69 5.71
N LEU A 67 -1.33 3.80 5.29
CA LEU A 67 -1.65 2.66 4.45
C LEU A 67 -2.01 1.48 5.37
N SER A 68 -3.26 1.01 5.28
CA SER A 68 -3.75 -0.16 6.01
C SER A 68 -3.89 -1.34 5.06
N VAL A 69 -3.21 -2.45 5.36
CA VAL A 69 -3.31 -3.71 4.59
C VAL A 69 -4.07 -4.74 5.43
N PRO A 70 -5.26 -5.20 4.99
CA PRO A 70 -6.01 -6.22 5.71
C PRO A 70 -5.25 -7.55 5.80
N ARG A 71 -5.32 -8.20 6.96
CA ARG A 71 -4.88 -9.58 7.19
C ARG A 71 -6.09 -10.50 7.35
N ALA A 72 -5.94 -11.78 7.00
CA ALA A 72 -7.00 -12.77 7.21
C ALA A 72 -7.32 -12.96 8.71
N GLU A 73 -6.30 -12.88 9.55
CA GLU A 73 -6.41 -12.96 11.00
C GLU A 73 -5.57 -11.87 11.67
N GLY A 74 -6.06 -11.32 12.78
CA GLY A 74 -5.38 -10.30 13.56
C GLY A 74 -5.60 -8.86 13.08
N ALA A 75 -4.80 -7.95 13.62
CA ALA A 75 -4.84 -6.54 13.24
C ALA A 75 -4.26 -6.32 11.82
N PRO A 76 -4.79 -5.34 11.06
CA PRO A 76 -4.22 -4.99 9.77
C PRO A 76 -2.77 -4.51 9.92
N VAL A 77 -1.96 -4.71 8.88
CA VAL A 77 -0.65 -4.05 8.75
C VAL A 77 -0.89 -2.55 8.64
N VAL A 78 -0.08 -1.73 9.29
CA VAL A 78 -0.14 -0.28 9.14
C VAL A 78 1.23 0.27 8.76
N ILE A 79 1.29 0.98 7.64
CA ILE A 79 2.50 1.68 7.17
C ILE A 79 2.20 3.17 7.10
N THR A 80 3.06 3.99 7.70
CA THR A 80 2.93 5.45 7.63
C THR A 80 3.69 5.97 6.41
N LEU A 81 2.98 6.68 5.54
CA LEU A 81 3.53 7.33 4.34
C LEU A 81 3.63 8.83 4.61
N GLN A 82 4.86 9.34 4.68
CA GLN A 82 5.14 10.77 4.78
C GLN A 82 5.46 11.32 3.39
N VAL A 83 4.58 12.14 2.83
CA VAL A 83 4.81 12.85 1.59
C VAL A 83 5.36 14.24 1.90
N ARG A 84 6.47 14.59 1.25
CA ARG A 84 7.14 15.89 1.38
C ARG A 84 7.51 16.48 0.03
#